data_AF-A0A6J5CFA7-F1
#
_entry.id   AF-A0A6J5CFA7-F1
#
_cell.length_a   1.000
_cell.length_b   1.000
_cell.length_c   1.000
_cell.angle_alpha   90.00
_cell.angle_beta   90.00
_cell.angle_gamma   90.00
#
_symmetry.space_group_name_H-M   'P 1'
#
loop_
_entity.id
_entity.type
_entity.pdbx_description
1 polymer ?
#
loop_
_entity_poly.entity_id
_entity_poly.type
_entity_poly.pdbx_seq_one_letter_code
_entity_poly.pdbx_strand_id
1 'polypeptide(L)'
;MSTNPEPCPNRANCARTAALAALREIDPATKAAAARALYAAVLDGSLACLADLELSEPPGLPGRPARPELVDPRKLKRRSMQSPEGRAVLLHALAHIEFNAINLALDAVWRFAGMPAAFYTDWLKVAAEEAHHFSLLVARLAEFGHAYGDFPAHDGLWDMCERTRADVLARMALVPRTLEARGLDASPPIRARLQQAGDPASAAILDVILRDEIGHVLIGNRWFRHLCDAGGLDPHATYTRLADQYHAPKLRGPFNFEARRDAGFDEAELAALVALAGLDAEQPVPPATQVT
;
A
#
# COMPACT_ATOMS: atom_id res chain seq x y z
N MET A 1 31.94 -33.62 -26.28
CA MET A 1 31.15 -33.36 -25.07
C MET A 1 30.26 -32.16 -25.35
N SER A 2 29.05 -32.41 -25.85
CA SER A 2 28.07 -31.35 -26.08
C SER A 2 27.32 -31.14 -24.77
N THR A 3 27.56 -30.02 -24.10
CA THR A 3 26.75 -29.56 -22.98
C THR A 3 25.39 -29.15 -23.54
N ASN A 4 24.34 -29.89 -23.19
CA ASN A 4 22.97 -29.44 -23.42
C ASN A 4 22.78 -28.08 -22.72
N PRO A 5 22.19 -27.07 -23.37
CA PRO A 5 21.75 -25.88 -22.67
C PRO A 5 20.68 -26.31 -21.66
N GLU A 6 20.80 -25.83 -20.41
CA GLU A 6 19.73 -26.01 -19.44
C GLU A 6 18.41 -25.50 -20.02
N PRO A 7 17.28 -26.21 -19.80
CA PRO A 7 16.00 -25.75 -20.28
C PRO A 7 15.72 -24.38 -19.68
N CYS A 8 15.50 -23.39 -20.57
CA CYS A 8 15.05 -22.06 -20.19
C CYS A 8 13.86 -22.22 -19.22
N PRO A 9 13.92 -21.66 -17.99
CA PRO A 9 12.86 -21.84 -17.02
C PRO A 9 11.53 -21.50 -17.68
N ASN A 10 10.58 -22.44 -17.60
CA ASN A 10 9.26 -22.29 -18.21
C ASN A 10 8.70 -20.92 -17.84
N ARG A 11 8.56 -20.00 -18.81
CA ARG A 11 8.10 -18.63 -18.59
C ARG A 11 6.71 -18.57 -17.93
N ALA A 12 5.94 -19.66 -18.02
CA ALA A 12 4.67 -19.81 -17.31
C ALA A 12 4.82 -20.00 -15.79
N ASN A 13 5.97 -20.51 -15.31
CA ASN A 13 6.25 -20.77 -13.90
C ASN A 13 7.16 -19.66 -13.30
N CYS A 14 6.64 -18.43 -13.31
CA CYS A 14 7.32 -17.25 -12.78
C CYS A 14 6.40 -16.50 -11.81
N ALA A 15 6.96 -16.00 -10.71
CA ALA A 15 6.23 -15.22 -9.72
C ALA A 15 5.54 -13.98 -10.31
N ARG A 16 6.12 -13.33 -11.32
CA ARG A 16 5.51 -12.18 -12.01
C ARG A 16 4.28 -12.57 -12.84
N THR A 17 4.34 -13.71 -13.52
CA THR A 17 3.19 -14.27 -14.24
C THR A 17 2.07 -14.64 -13.27
N ALA A 18 2.40 -15.24 -12.13
CA ALA A 18 1.45 -15.57 -11.07
C ALA A 18 0.87 -14.31 -10.39
N ALA A 19 1.67 -13.26 -10.19
CA ALA A 19 1.20 -11.98 -9.66
C ALA A 19 0.16 -11.33 -10.60
N LEU A 20 0.40 -11.36 -11.91
CA LEU A 20 -0.59 -10.89 -12.89
C LEU A 20 -1.88 -11.73 -12.86
N ALA A 21 -1.77 -13.05 -12.72
CA ALA A 21 -2.93 -13.92 -12.58
C ALA A 21 -3.74 -13.59 -11.32
N ALA A 22 -3.09 -13.42 -10.17
CA ALA A 22 -3.72 -13.01 -8.92
C ALA A 22 -4.35 -11.62 -9.02
N LEU A 23 -3.69 -10.66 -9.69
CA LEU A 23 -4.24 -9.32 -9.90
C LEU A 23 -5.56 -9.36 -10.69
N ARG A 24 -5.69 -10.28 -11.65
CA ARG A 24 -6.88 -10.48 -12.49
C ARG A 24 -8.02 -11.22 -11.79
N GLU A 25 -7.77 -11.86 -10.65
CA GLU A 25 -8.82 -12.52 -9.88
C GLU A 25 -9.86 -11.47 -9.45
N ILE A 26 -11.14 -11.82 -9.56
CA ILE A 26 -12.25 -10.94 -9.20
C ILE A 26 -12.79 -11.26 -7.80
N ASP A 27 -12.65 -12.50 -7.34
CA ASP A 27 -13.08 -12.92 -6.01
C ASP A 27 -12.06 -12.45 -4.94
N PRO A 28 -12.48 -11.62 -3.97
CA PRO A 28 -11.55 -11.04 -3.00
C PRO A 28 -10.84 -12.06 -2.12
N ALA A 29 -11.55 -13.13 -1.71
CA ALA A 29 -10.97 -14.16 -0.86
C ALA A 29 -9.93 -14.99 -1.63
N THR A 30 -10.23 -15.36 -2.87
CA THR A 30 -9.32 -16.08 -3.77
C THR A 30 -8.09 -15.24 -4.08
N LYS A 31 -8.26 -13.93 -4.35
CA LYS A 31 -7.13 -13.01 -4.57
C LYS A 31 -6.22 -12.92 -3.34
N ALA A 32 -6.80 -12.72 -2.16
CA ALA A 32 -6.04 -12.64 -0.91
C ALA A 32 -5.27 -13.94 -0.63
N ALA A 33 -5.91 -15.10 -0.85
CA ALA A 33 -5.25 -16.39 -0.71
C ALA A 33 -4.10 -16.57 -1.72
N ALA A 34 -4.31 -16.17 -2.98
CA ALA A 34 -3.30 -16.24 -4.03
C ALA A 34 -2.08 -15.36 -3.73
N ALA A 35 -2.29 -14.12 -3.25
CA ALA A 35 -1.20 -13.22 -2.87
C ALA A 35 -0.32 -13.83 -1.76
N ARG A 36 -0.94 -14.40 -0.72
CA ARG A 36 -0.23 -15.06 0.39
C ARG A 36 0.52 -16.31 -0.07
N ALA A 37 -0.11 -17.16 -0.88
CA ALA A 37 0.51 -18.36 -1.41
C ALA A 37 1.71 -18.04 -2.32
N LEU A 38 1.58 -16.97 -3.12
CA LEU A 38 2.64 -16.51 -4.01
C LEU A 38 3.88 -16.06 -3.24
N TYR A 39 3.71 -15.26 -2.18
CA TYR A 39 4.82 -14.85 -1.35
C TYR A 39 5.51 -16.04 -0.67
N ALA A 40 4.74 -16.98 -0.11
CA ALA A 40 5.28 -18.20 0.49
C ALA A 40 6.11 -19.02 -0.51
N ALA A 41 5.60 -19.19 -1.74
CA ALA A 41 6.29 -19.93 -2.79
C ALA A 41 7.61 -19.26 -3.25
N VAL A 42 7.68 -17.93 -3.20
CA VAL A 42 8.94 -17.23 -3.48
C VAL A 42 9.92 -17.35 -2.31
N LEU A 43 9.44 -17.29 -1.06
CA LEU A 43 10.30 -17.42 0.12
C LEU A 43 10.91 -18.83 0.26
N ASP A 44 10.16 -19.87 -0.05
CA ASP A 44 10.64 -21.26 0.04
C ASP A 44 11.42 -21.71 -1.22
N GLY A 45 11.50 -20.85 -2.24
CA GLY A 45 12.23 -21.10 -3.48
C GLY A 45 11.48 -22.00 -4.47
N SER A 46 10.24 -22.39 -4.20
CA SER A 46 9.42 -23.18 -5.13
C SER A 46 8.99 -22.40 -6.37
N LEU A 47 9.03 -21.07 -6.32
CA LEU A 47 8.73 -20.20 -7.46
C LEU A 47 9.79 -19.11 -7.64
N ALA A 48 10.43 -19.09 -8.80
CA ALA A 48 11.42 -18.07 -9.15
C ALA A 48 10.76 -16.79 -9.67
N CYS A 49 11.42 -15.66 -9.45
CA CYS A 49 11.06 -14.40 -10.07
C CYS A 49 12.01 -14.09 -11.24
N LEU A 50 11.48 -14.11 -12.47
CA LEU A 50 12.24 -13.78 -13.68
C LEU A 50 12.15 -12.27 -13.94
N ALA A 51 13.16 -11.52 -13.48
CA ALA A 51 13.19 -10.04 -13.55
C ALA A 51 13.06 -9.51 -14.99
N ASP A 52 13.72 -10.14 -15.96
CA ASP A 52 13.75 -9.69 -17.36
C ASP A 52 12.58 -10.23 -18.20
N LEU A 53 11.58 -10.85 -17.55
CA LEU A 53 10.39 -11.34 -18.25
C LEU A 53 9.53 -10.17 -18.72
N GLU A 54 9.42 -10.01 -20.03
CA GLU A 54 8.46 -9.09 -20.63
C GLU A 54 7.05 -9.71 -20.65
N LEU A 55 6.08 -9.01 -20.09
CA LEU A 55 4.68 -9.42 -20.02
C LEU A 55 3.80 -8.35 -20.67
N SER A 56 2.96 -8.76 -21.62
CA SER A 56 1.98 -7.86 -22.22
C SER A 56 0.86 -7.53 -21.23
N GLU A 57 0.52 -6.24 -21.13
CA GLU A 57 -0.59 -5.80 -20.28
C GLU A 57 -1.94 -6.27 -20.84
N PRO A 58 -2.70 -7.12 -20.10
CA PRO A 58 -4.05 -7.47 -20.48
C PRO A 58 -5.04 -6.34 -20.15
N PRO A 59 -6.18 -6.24 -20.84
CA PRO A 59 -7.22 -5.29 -20.48
C PRO A 59 -7.91 -5.70 -19.16
N GLY A 60 -8.53 -4.72 -18.50
CA GLY A 60 -9.39 -4.96 -17.34
C GLY A 60 -8.66 -5.24 -16.03
N LEU A 61 -7.50 -4.61 -15.82
CA LEU A 61 -6.82 -4.60 -14.54
C LEU A 61 -7.35 -3.48 -13.63
N PRO A 62 -7.42 -3.70 -12.30
CA PRO A 62 -7.29 -4.99 -11.64
C PRO A 62 -8.59 -5.80 -11.84
N GLY A 63 -8.55 -7.10 -11.56
CA GLY A 63 -9.78 -7.89 -11.44
C GLY A 63 -10.65 -7.33 -10.31
N ARG A 64 -11.86 -6.86 -10.66
CA ARG A 64 -12.80 -6.22 -9.73
C ARG A 64 -13.98 -7.14 -9.43
N PRO A 65 -14.35 -7.35 -8.15
CA PRO A 65 -15.60 -8.00 -7.80
C PRO A 65 -16.81 -7.17 -8.24
N ALA A 66 -17.98 -7.80 -8.36
CA ALA A 66 -19.23 -7.12 -8.67
C ALA A 66 -19.70 -6.13 -7.58
N ARG A 67 -19.23 -6.30 -6.34
CA ARG A 67 -19.47 -5.42 -5.19
C ARG A 67 -18.14 -5.21 -4.44
N PRO A 68 -17.91 -4.06 -3.78
CA PRO A 68 -18.86 -2.97 -3.50
C PRO A 68 -19.20 -2.11 -4.73
N GLU A 69 -20.33 -1.40 -4.66
CA GLU A 69 -20.63 -0.32 -5.62
C GLU A 69 -19.58 0.78 -5.47
N LEU A 70 -18.91 1.13 -6.57
CA LEU A 70 -17.92 2.21 -6.60
C LEU A 70 -18.60 3.54 -6.90
N VAL A 71 -18.55 4.46 -5.94
CA VAL A 71 -19.18 5.78 -6.01
C VAL A 71 -18.13 6.89 -5.89
N ASP A 72 -18.49 8.10 -6.34
CA ASP A 72 -17.68 9.29 -6.11
C ASP A 72 -17.42 9.47 -4.59
N PRO A 73 -16.18 9.80 -4.15
CA PRO A 73 -15.86 9.98 -2.74
C PRO A 73 -16.81 10.93 -1.98
N ARG A 74 -17.39 11.92 -2.63
CA ARG A 74 -18.35 12.89 -2.04
C ARG A 74 -19.71 12.27 -1.72
N LYS A 75 -20.04 11.12 -2.33
CA LYS A 75 -21.29 10.38 -2.09
C LYS A 75 -21.19 9.45 -0.89
N LEU A 76 -20.00 9.24 -0.33
CA LEU A 76 -19.81 8.41 0.86
C LEU A 76 -20.31 9.15 2.11
N LYS A 77 -21.21 8.51 2.86
CA LYS A 77 -21.72 9.05 4.13
C LYS A 77 -20.61 9.13 5.18
N ARG A 78 -20.71 10.09 6.10
CA ARG A 78 -19.80 10.19 7.25
C ARG A 78 -19.92 8.94 8.13
N ARG A 79 -18.77 8.42 8.55
CA ARG A 79 -18.63 7.19 9.34
C ARG A 79 -18.76 7.53 10.82
N SER A 80 -19.96 7.35 11.39
CA SER A 80 -20.11 7.42 12.86
C SER A 80 -19.47 6.17 13.47
N MET A 81 -18.64 6.31 14.50
CA MET A 81 -18.11 5.15 15.24
C MET A 81 -18.92 4.81 16.50
N GLN A 82 -19.96 5.61 16.78
CA GLN A 82 -20.77 5.46 17.99
C GLN A 82 -21.81 4.34 17.90
N SER A 83 -22.22 3.96 16.69
CA SER A 83 -23.17 2.85 16.48
C SER A 83 -22.47 1.59 15.93
N PRO A 84 -23.03 0.39 16.14
CA PRO A 84 -22.53 -0.84 15.52
C PRO A 84 -22.50 -0.76 13.99
N GLU A 85 -23.56 -0.24 13.36
CA GLU A 85 -23.64 -0.09 11.90
C GLU A 85 -22.56 0.85 11.37
N GLY A 86 -22.32 1.97 12.06
CA GLY A 86 -21.28 2.91 11.65
C GLY A 86 -19.85 2.34 11.78
N ARG A 87 -19.62 1.46 12.76
CA ARG A 87 -18.38 0.67 12.87
C ARG A 87 -18.26 -0.37 11.75
N ALA A 88 -19.36 -1.02 11.36
CA ALA A 88 -19.36 -1.93 10.20
C ALA A 88 -19.00 -1.19 8.90
N VAL A 89 -19.56 0.00 8.65
CA VAL A 89 -19.20 0.84 7.50
C VAL A 89 -17.72 1.22 7.51
N LEU A 90 -17.16 1.53 8.69
CA LEU A 90 -15.73 1.83 8.84
C LEU A 90 -14.87 0.60 8.51
N LEU A 91 -15.17 -0.56 9.09
CA LEU A 91 -14.43 -1.80 8.86
C LEU A 91 -14.47 -2.22 7.40
N HIS A 92 -15.63 -2.10 6.76
CA HIS A 92 -15.77 -2.32 5.32
C HIS A 92 -14.89 -1.38 4.50
N ALA A 93 -14.86 -0.08 4.83
CA ALA A 93 -14.04 0.88 4.13
C ALA A 93 -12.54 0.60 4.29
N LEU A 94 -12.10 0.19 5.48
CA LEU A 94 -10.73 -0.25 5.73
C LEU A 94 -10.42 -1.52 4.91
N ALA A 95 -11.30 -2.52 4.93
CA ALA A 95 -11.12 -3.73 4.12
C ALA A 95 -11.00 -3.40 2.62
N HIS A 96 -11.76 -2.43 2.13
CA HIS A 96 -11.63 -1.98 0.74
C HIS A 96 -10.27 -1.30 0.45
N ILE A 97 -9.69 -0.59 1.42
CA ILE A 97 -8.35 -0.01 1.28
C ILE A 97 -7.32 -1.15 1.18
N GLU A 98 -7.34 -2.11 2.11
CA GLU A 98 -6.39 -3.23 2.09
C GLU A 98 -6.53 -4.09 0.83
N PHE A 99 -7.77 -4.33 0.37
CA PHE A 99 -7.99 -5.04 -0.90
C PHE A 99 -7.37 -4.31 -2.09
N ASN A 100 -7.43 -2.98 -2.11
CA ASN A 100 -6.74 -2.20 -3.13
C ASN A 100 -5.22 -2.25 -2.98
N ALA A 101 -4.70 -2.24 -1.76
CA ALA A 101 -3.26 -2.37 -1.49
C ALA A 101 -2.69 -3.71 -2.00
N ILE A 102 -3.43 -4.82 -1.87
CA ILE A 102 -3.10 -6.10 -2.53
C ILE A 102 -2.92 -5.90 -4.04
N ASN A 103 -3.87 -5.21 -4.69
CA ASN A 103 -3.80 -4.96 -6.13
C ASN A 103 -2.59 -4.09 -6.51
N LEU A 104 -2.30 -3.03 -5.73
CA LEU A 104 -1.18 -2.12 -5.98
C LEU A 104 0.17 -2.85 -5.87
N ALA A 105 0.32 -3.70 -4.85
CA ALA A 105 1.52 -4.48 -4.63
C ALA A 105 1.71 -5.55 -5.72
N LEU A 106 0.65 -6.31 -6.06
CA LEU A 106 0.70 -7.26 -7.18
C LEU A 106 1.00 -6.57 -8.51
N ASP A 107 0.46 -5.37 -8.73
CA ASP A 107 0.72 -4.57 -9.92
C ASP A 107 2.20 -4.18 -10.04
N ALA A 108 2.83 -3.74 -8.95
CA ALA A 108 4.26 -3.45 -8.94
C ALA A 108 5.11 -4.68 -9.32
N VAL A 109 4.76 -5.87 -8.81
CA VAL A 109 5.50 -7.12 -9.08
C VAL A 109 5.44 -7.51 -10.55
N TRP A 110 4.24 -7.60 -11.13
CA TRP A 110 4.13 -8.13 -12.50
C TRP A 110 4.61 -7.11 -13.54
N ARG A 111 4.37 -5.81 -13.30
CA ARG A 111 4.49 -4.77 -14.32
C ARG A 111 5.91 -4.36 -14.62
N PHE A 112 6.73 -4.13 -13.59
CA PHE A 112 8.05 -3.53 -13.77
C PHE A 112 9.12 -4.62 -13.95
N ALA A 113 9.57 -4.80 -15.19
CA ALA A 113 10.70 -5.67 -15.53
C ALA A 113 12.04 -5.01 -15.18
N GLY A 114 13.10 -5.83 -15.07
CA GLY A 114 14.48 -5.38 -14.89
C GLY A 114 14.82 -4.84 -13.49
N MET A 115 13.92 -4.96 -12.51
CA MET A 115 14.20 -4.58 -11.12
C MET A 115 15.02 -5.67 -10.42
N PRO A 116 15.80 -5.33 -9.36
CA PRO A 116 16.53 -6.34 -8.59
C PRO A 116 15.59 -7.36 -7.95
N ALA A 117 16.05 -8.60 -7.75
CA ALA A 117 15.23 -9.69 -7.18
C ALA A 117 14.50 -9.29 -5.87
N ALA A 118 15.18 -8.54 -5.00
CA ALA A 118 14.61 -8.06 -3.74
C ALA A 118 13.34 -7.21 -3.95
N PHE A 119 13.24 -6.44 -5.03
CA PHE A 119 12.06 -5.62 -5.34
C PHE A 119 10.79 -6.47 -5.40
N TYR A 120 10.89 -7.59 -6.11
CA TYR A 120 9.76 -8.50 -6.26
C TYR A 120 9.43 -9.20 -4.94
N THR A 121 10.43 -9.63 -4.17
CA THR A 121 10.19 -10.24 -2.86
C THR A 121 9.55 -9.25 -1.89
N ASP A 122 9.98 -7.98 -1.87
CA ASP A 122 9.41 -6.94 -1.02
C ASP A 122 7.95 -6.66 -1.39
N TRP A 123 7.62 -6.47 -2.68
CA TRP A 123 6.24 -6.20 -3.08
C TRP A 123 5.33 -7.41 -2.94
N LEU A 124 5.85 -8.64 -3.07
CA LEU A 124 5.09 -9.84 -2.71
C LEU A 124 4.84 -9.95 -1.22
N LYS A 125 5.80 -9.54 -0.38
CA LYS A 125 5.61 -9.44 1.06
C LYS A 125 4.46 -8.48 1.38
N VAL A 126 4.48 -7.26 0.83
CA VAL A 126 3.40 -6.27 1.00
C VAL A 126 2.07 -6.88 0.55
N ALA A 127 1.99 -7.47 -0.64
CA ALA A 127 0.75 -8.09 -1.12
C ALA A 127 0.20 -9.17 -0.16
N ALA A 128 1.07 -9.96 0.47
CA ALA A 128 0.69 -10.99 1.43
C ALA A 128 0.26 -10.42 2.79
N GLU A 129 0.92 -9.36 3.26
CA GLU A 129 0.57 -8.63 4.49
C GLU A 129 -0.78 -7.91 4.32
N GLU A 130 -1.01 -7.23 3.20
CA GLU A 130 -2.31 -6.60 2.91
C GLU A 130 -3.45 -7.63 2.74
N ALA A 131 -3.14 -8.80 2.18
CA ALA A 131 -4.09 -9.90 2.15
C ALA A 131 -4.44 -10.42 3.55
N HIS A 132 -3.49 -10.38 4.49
CA HIS A 132 -3.75 -10.70 5.89
C HIS A 132 -4.61 -9.62 6.56
N HIS A 133 -4.26 -8.34 6.38
CA HIS A 133 -5.03 -7.20 6.89
C HIS A 133 -6.49 -7.24 6.41
N PHE A 134 -6.68 -7.43 5.10
CA PHE A 134 -7.99 -7.61 4.50
C PHE A 134 -8.78 -8.74 5.17
N SER A 135 -8.15 -9.89 5.37
CA SER A 135 -8.79 -11.06 5.99
C SER A 135 -9.22 -10.79 7.44
N LEU A 136 -8.39 -10.08 8.23
CA LEU A 136 -8.73 -9.68 9.60
C LEU A 136 -9.96 -8.76 9.62
N LEU A 137 -9.99 -7.77 8.74
CA LEU A 137 -11.09 -6.81 8.66
C LEU A 137 -12.38 -7.45 8.15
N VAL A 138 -12.31 -8.37 7.19
CA VAL A 138 -13.48 -9.13 6.71
C VAL A 138 -14.04 -10.01 7.81
N ALA A 139 -13.19 -10.73 8.54
CA ALA A 139 -13.63 -11.54 9.68
C ALA A 139 -14.29 -10.68 10.76
N ARG A 140 -13.69 -9.53 11.09
CA ARG A 140 -14.26 -8.58 12.06
C ARG A 140 -15.58 -7.99 11.59
N LEU A 141 -15.71 -7.66 10.31
CA LEU A 141 -16.94 -7.15 9.70
C LEU A 141 -18.09 -8.16 9.80
N ALA A 142 -17.79 -9.46 9.64
CA ALA A 142 -18.78 -10.53 9.77
C ALA A 142 -19.37 -10.62 11.18
N GLU A 143 -18.61 -10.30 12.23
CA GLU A 143 -19.13 -10.21 13.61
C GLU A 143 -20.17 -9.11 13.80
N PHE A 144 -20.19 -8.10 12.91
CA PHE A 144 -21.25 -7.09 12.85
C PHE A 144 -22.43 -7.50 11.97
N GLY A 145 -22.45 -8.73 11.43
CA GLY A 145 -23.51 -9.24 10.56
C GLY A 145 -23.43 -8.74 9.10
N HIS A 146 -22.25 -8.28 8.66
CA HIS A 146 -22.03 -7.74 7.32
C HIS A 146 -20.92 -8.47 6.56
N ALA A 147 -21.00 -8.43 5.23
CA ALA A 147 -19.99 -8.95 4.33
C ALA A 147 -19.26 -7.82 3.59
N TYR A 148 -18.06 -8.11 3.11
CA TYR A 148 -17.37 -7.22 2.17
C TYR A 148 -18.20 -7.08 0.87
N GLY A 149 -18.44 -5.85 0.45
CA GLY A 149 -19.35 -5.52 -0.66
C GLY A 149 -20.74 -5.04 -0.24
N ASP A 150 -21.11 -5.11 1.05
CA ASP A 150 -22.42 -4.65 1.53
C ASP A 150 -22.58 -3.13 1.51
N PHE A 151 -21.48 -2.38 1.59
CA PHE A 151 -21.47 -0.91 1.60
C PHE A 151 -20.78 -0.35 0.35
N PRO A 152 -21.12 0.86 -0.10
CA PRO A 152 -20.43 1.48 -1.22
C PRO A 152 -18.99 1.85 -0.86
N ALA A 153 -18.11 1.92 -1.86
CA ALA A 153 -16.71 2.29 -1.72
C ALA A 153 -16.26 3.25 -2.83
N HIS A 154 -14.99 3.65 -2.83
CA HIS A 154 -14.42 4.52 -3.86
C HIS A 154 -13.05 3.99 -4.30
N ASP A 155 -12.67 4.31 -5.54
CA ASP A 155 -11.52 3.70 -6.23
C ASP A 155 -10.28 4.60 -6.32
N GLY A 156 -10.26 5.69 -5.56
CA GLY A 156 -9.31 6.80 -5.76
C GLY A 156 -7.81 6.46 -5.60
N LEU A 157 -7.45 5.26 -5.13
CA LEU A 157 -6.06 4.80 -5.09
C LEU A 157 -5.58 4.29 -6.46
N TRP A 158 -6.44 3.57 -7.20
CA TRP A 158 -6.06 2.95 -8.47
C TRP A 158 -5.80 3.98 -9.58
N ASP A 159 -6.47 5.12 -9.53
CA ASP A 159 -6.28 6.20 -10.52
C ASP A 159 -4.81 6.65 -10.65
N MET A 160 -4.07 6.73 -9.54
CA MET A 160 -2.65 7.07 -9.58
C MET A 160 -1.78 5.91 -10.09
N CYS A 161 -2.17 4.67 -9.77
CA CYS A 161 -1.53 3.46 -10.28
C CYS A 161 -1.55 3.44 -11.81
N GLU A 162 -2.71 3.72 -12.42
CA GLU A 162 -2.89 3.80 -13.87
C GLU A 162 -2.05 4.92 -14.50
N ARG A 163 -2.06 6.11 -13.90
CA ARG A 163 -1.31 7.25 -14.43
C ARG A 163 0.20 7.01 -14.42
N THR A 164 0.69 6.28 -13.43
CA THR A 164 2.12 5.94 -13.27
C THR A 164 2.51 4.59 -13.86
N ARG A 165 1.60 3.91 -14.57
CA ARG A 165 1.81 2.52 -15.04
C ARG A 165 3.01 2.31 -15.98
N ALA A 166 3.50 3.37 -16.62
CA ALA A 166 4.66 3.30 -17.52
C ALA A 166 5.97 3.78 -16.88
N ASP A 167 5.96 4.19 -15.62
CA ASP A 167 7.10 4.82 -14.96
C ASP A 167 7.25 4.29 -13.52
N VAL A 168 8.21 3.38 -13.33
CA VAL A 168 8.50 2.77 -12.01
C VAL A 168 8.96 3.80 -10.99
N LEU A 169 9.71 4.82 -11.41
CA LEU A 169 10.18 5.88 -10.52
C LEU A 169 9.00 6.74 -10.04
N ALA A 170 8.10 7.12 -10.96
CA ALA A 170 6.85 7.79 -10.60
C ALA A 170 5.97 6.92 -9.71
N ARG A 171 5.87 5.62 -9.99
CA ARG A 171 5.09 4.69 -9.17
C ARG A 171 5.59 4.66 -7.73
N MET A 172 6.89 4.41 -7.53
CA MET A 172 7.49 4.35 -6.20
C MET A 172 7.40 5.70 -5.47
N ALA A 173 7.47 6.81 -6.21
CA ALA A 173 7.38 8.15 -5.65
C ALA A 173 5.98 8.51 -5.14
N LEU A 174 4.92 8.06 -5.81
CA LEU A 174 3.58 8.64 -5.66
C LEU A 174 2.53 7.68 -5.11
N VAL A 175 2.72 6.36 -5.21
CA VAL A 175 1.75 5.41 -4.67
C VAL A 175 2.11 5.04 -3.23
N PRO A 176 3.19 4.30 -2.94
CA PRO A 176 3.41 3.80 -1.59
C PRO A 176 3.81 4.89 -0.59
N ARG A 177 4.72 5.78 -0.96
CA ARG A 177 5.18 6.83 -0.02
C ARG A 177 4.25 8.05 0.07
N THR A 178 3.35 8.27 -0.89
CA THR A 178 2.45 9.45 -0.86
C THR A 178 1.02 9.08 -0.56
N LEU A 179 0.44 8.10 -1.26
CA LEU A 179 -0.95 7.72 -1.05
C LEU A 179 -1.11 6.74 0.10
N GLU A 180 -0.30 5.67 0.15
CA GLU A 180 -0.40 4.64 1.20
C GLU A 180 0.10 5.18 2.55
N ALA A 181 1.17 5.99 2.56
CA ALA A 181 1.65 6.66 3.78
C ALA A 181 0.61 7.53 4.52
N ARG A 182 -0.55 7.84 3.91
CA ARG A 182 -1.68 8.45 4.61
C ARG A 182 -2.29 7.54 5.69
N GLY A 183 -2.11 6.23 5.57
CA GLY A 183 -2.48 5.24 6.58
C GLY A 183 -1.75 5.49 7.91
N LEU A 184 -0.47 5.87 7.86
CA LEU A 184 0.33 6.21 9.04
C LEU A 184 -0.28 7.36 9.86
N ASP A 185 -0.88 8.33 9.16
CA ASP A 185 -1.50 9.52 9.76
C ASP A 185 -2.94 9.25 10.21
N ALA A 186 -3.70 8.46 9.45
CA ALA A 186 -5.12 8.23 9.66
C ALA A 186 -5.42 7.15 10.71
N SER A 187 -4.57 6.13 10.84
CA SER A 187 -4.82 4.98 11.72
C SER A 187 -4.87 5.33 13.21
N PRO A 188 -3.93 6.12 13.79
CA PRO A 188 -3.94 6.43 15.22
C PRO A 188 -5.25 7.07 15.75
N PRO A 189 -5.82 8.12 15.12
CA PRO A 189 -7.07 8.70 15.60
C PRO A 189 -8.29 7.77 15.39
N ILE A 190 -8.29 6.93 14.36
CA ILE A 190 -9.36 5.93 14.16
C ILE A 190 -9.30 4.88 15.26
N ARG A 191 -8.10 4.35 15.54
CA ARG A 191 -7.86 3.41 16.62
C ARG A 191 -8.31 3.95 17.98
N ALA A 192 -7.90 5.17 18.32
CA ALA A 192 -8.30 5.81 19.58
C ALA A 192 -9.83 5.93 19.72
N ARG A 193 -10.51 6.27 18.62
CA ARG A 193 -11.98 6.38 18.61
C ARG A 193 -12.68 5.01 18.71
N LEU A 194 -12.14 3.95 18.11
CA LEU A 194 -12.64 2.58 18.30
C LEU A 194 -12.51 2.14 19.76
N GLN A 195 -11.37 2.43 20.39
CA GLN A 195 -11.16 2.15 21.82
C GLN A 195 -12.17 2.89 22.70
N GLN A 196 -12.38 4.18 22.45
CA GLN A 196 -13.36 5.01 23.16
C GLN A 196 -14.80 4.54 22.94
N ALA A 197 -15.10 3.98 21.77
CA ALA A 197 -16.41 3.40 21.42
C ALA A 197 -16.62 1.99 22.01
N GLY A 198 -15.71 1.47 22.83
CA GLY A 198 -15.82 0.15 23.43
C GLY A 198 -15.56 -1.00 22.46
N ASP A 199 -14.76 -0.77 21.42
CA ASP A 199 -14.39 -1.78 20.42
C ASP A 199 -12.88 -2.05 20.39
N PRO A 200 -12.31 -2.61 21.48
CA PRO A 200 -10.88 -2.92 21.55
C PRO A 200 -10.44 -3.96 20.52
N ALA A 201 -11.34 -4.84 20.07
CA ALA A 201 -11.05 -5.85 19.06
C ALA A 201 -10.74 -5.22 17.69
N SER A 202 -11.56 -4.28 17.23
CA SER A 202 -11.29 -3.53 15.99
C SER A 202 -10.05 -2.64 16.14
N ALA A 203 -9.82 -2.06 17.32
CA ALA A 203 -8.62 -1.26 17.59
C ALA A 203 -7.32 -2.09 17.49
N ALA A 204 -7.33 -3.33 18.01
CA ALA A 204 -6.18 -4.23 17.93
C ALA A 204 -5.84 -4.65 16.48
N ILE A 205 -6.84 -4.74 15.60
CA ILE A 205 -6.59 -4.98 14.16
C ILE A 205 -5.83 -3.79 13.56
N LEU A 206 -6.19 -2.55 13.92
CA LEU A 206 -5.45 -1.37 13.46
C LEU A 206 -4.02 -1.30 14.00
N ASP A 207 -3.74 -1.90 15.17
CA ASP A 207 -2.37 -2.02 15.67
C ASP A 207 -1.51 -2.94 14.79
N VAL A 208 -2.09 -4.05 14.32
CA VAL A 208 -1.41 -4.96 13.38
C VAL A 208 -1.13 -4.23 12.07
N ILE A 209 -2.15 -3.58 11.50
CA ILE A 209 -2.03 -2.87 10.22
C ILE A 209 -0.99 -1.75 10.32
N LEU A 210 -1.06 -0.89 11.36
CA LEU A 210 -0.15 0.23 11.50
C LEU A 210 1.31 -0.21 11.64
N ARG A 211 1.57 -1.32 12.35
CA ARG A 211 2.92 -1.87 12.49
C ARG A 211 3.51 -2.26 11.14
N ASP A 212 2.73 -2.95 10.32
CA ASP A 212 3.20 -3.49 9.04
C ASP A 212 3.26 -2.36 7.98
N GLU A 213 2.35 -1.39 8.04
CA GLU A 213 2.28 -0.22 7.14
C GLU A 213 3.55 0.66 7.18
N ILE A 214 4.19 0.79 8.36
CA ILE A 214 5.50 1.48 8.46
C ILE A 214 6.52 0.79 7.56
N GLY A 215 6.52 -0.56 7.55
CA GLY A 215 7.37 -1.38 6.70
C GLY A 215 7.03 -1.26 5.22
N HIS A 216 5.74 -1.20 4.86
CA HIS A 216 5.28 -1.03 3.48
C HIS A 216 5.76 0.31 2.89
N VAL A 217 5.59 1.39 3.64
CA VAL A 217 6.03 2.73 3.24
C VAL A 217 7.56 2.81 3.16
N LEU A 218 8.27 2.14 4.09
CA LEU A 218 9.73 2.02 4.03
C LEU A 218 10.20 1.30 2.75
N ILE A 219 9.53 0.23 2.34
CA ILE A 219 9.80 -0.46 1.07
C ILE A 219 9.64 0.52 -0.10
N GLY A 220 8.56 1.30 -0.12
CA GLY A 220 8.34 2.35 -1.13
C GLY A 220 9.46 3.39 -1.18
N ASN A 221 9.85 3.93 -0.03
CA ASN A 221 10.95 4.90 0.09
C ASN A 221 12.29 4.31 -0.38
N ARG A 222 12.58 3.06 -0.01
CA ARG A 222 13.80 2.36 -0.42
C ARG A 222 13.92 2.25 -1.94
N TRP A 223 12.85 1.80 -2.60
CA TRP A 223 12.86 1.61 -4.05
C TRP A 223 12.83 2.93 -4.82
N PHE A 224 12.15 3.95 -4.29
CA PHE A 224 12.23 5.31 -4.85
C PHE A 224 13.66 5.85 -4.83
N ARG A 225 14.36 5.76 -3.68
CA ARG A 225 15.76 6.20 -3.56
C ARG A 225 16.70 5.38 -4.44
N HIS A 226 16.54 4.06 -4.45
CA HIS A 226 17.31 3.18 -5.34
C HIS A 226 17.23 3.61 -6.82
N LEU A 227 16.03 3.94 -7.30
CA LEU A 227 15.81 4.40 -8.68
C LEU A 227 16.38 5.82 -8.92
N CYS A 228 16.32 6.70 -7.93
CA CYS A 228 16.97 8.01 -8.01
C CYS A 228 18.50 7.86 -8.11
N ASP A 229 19.10 7.03 -7.25
CA ASP A 229 20.54 6.78 -7.22
C ASP A 229 21.02 6.15 -8.54
N ALA A 230 20.30 5.14 -9.04
CA ALA A 230 20.60 4.51 -10.33
C ALA A 230 20.51 5.49 -11.51
N GLY A 231 19.67 6.52 -11.40
CA GLY A 231 19.52 7.58 -12.39
C GLY A 231 20.40 8.81 -12.17
N GLY A 232 21.19 8.87 -11.08
CA GLY A 232 21.95 10.07 -10.70
C GLY A 232 21.06 11.28 -10.38
N LEU A 233 19.86 11.05 -9.83
CA LEU A 233 18.85 12.06 -9.55
C LEU A 233 18.80 12.44 -8.07
N ASP A 234 18.58 13.72 -7.78
CA ASP A 234 18.25 14.15 -6.42
C ASP A 234 16.81 13.71 -6.06
N PRO A 235 16.59 12.97 -4.95
CA PRO A 235 15.27 12.44 -4.61
C PRO A 235 14.24 13.52 -4.29
N HIS A 236 14.63 14.65 -3.68
CA HIS A 236 13.69 15.71 -3.30
C HIS A 236 13.17 16.46 -4.53
N ALA A 237 14.07 16.92 -5.39
CA ALA A 237 13.72 17.59 -6.65
C ALA A 237 12.93 16.65 -7.57
N THR A 238 13.31 15.37 -7.61
CA THR A 238 12.60 14.34 -8.37
C THR A 238 11.19 14.14 -7.85
N TYR A 239 11.00 14.03 -6.54
CA TYR A 239 9.67 13.91 -5.96
C TYR A 239 8.79 15.11 -6.30
N THR A 240 9.26 16.34 -6.09
CA THR A 240 8.48 17.56 -6.41
C THR A 240 8.08 17.59 -7.89
N ARG A 241 9.02 17.31 -8.80
CA ARG A 241 8.74 17.24 -10.24
C ARG A 241 7.68 16.19 -10.57
N LEU A 242 7.79 14.99 -10.01
CA LEU A 242 6.85 13.90 -10.26
C LEU A 242 5.47 14.20 -9.66
N ALA A 243 5.42 14.77 -8.46
CA ALA A 243 4.19 15.19 -7.82
C ALA A 243 3.44 16.23 -8.68
N ASP A 244 4.16 17.19 -9.28
CA ASP A 244 3.56 18.18 -10.18
C ASP A 244 3.12 17.54 -11.52
N GLN A 245 4.01 16.79 -12.16
CA GLN A 245 3.79 16.11 -13.45
C GLN A 245 2.57 15.18 -13.40
N TYR A 246 2.44 14.42 -12.32
CA TYR A 246 1.35 13.49 -12.11
C TYR A 246 0.30 14.06 -11.14
N HIS A 247 0.18 15.38 -11.01
CA HIS A 247 -0.87 16.07 -10.24
C HIS A 247 -1.23 15.32 -8.94
N ALA A 248 -0.22 14.99 -8.14
CA ALA A 248 -0.40 14.25 -6.92
C ALA A 248 -1.31 15.03 -5.97
N PRO A 249 -2.20 14.35 -5.23
CA PRO A 249 -3.08 15.05 -4.30
C PRO A 249 -2.24 15.73 -3.21
N LYS A 250 -2.66 16.95 -2.85
CA LYS A 250 -2.03 17.68 -1.74
C LYS A 250 -2.24 16.91 -0.44
N LEU A 251 -1.14 16.58 0.22
CA LEU A 251 -1.16 15.99 1.55
C LEU A 251 -1.66 17.01 2.57
N ARG A 252 -2.47 16.56 3.52
CA ARG A 252 -3.02 17.40 4.59
C ARG A 252 -2.77 16.71 5.91
N GLY A 253 -2.28 17.48 6.87
CA GLY A 253 -2.06 17.01 8.23
C GLY A 253 -3.37 16.80 9.03
N PRO A 254 -3.25 16.43 10.31
CA PRO A 254 -1.99 16.23 11.04
C PRO A 254 -1.20 15.02 10.51
N PHE A 255 0.13 15.10 10.55
CA PHE A 255 1.01 14.01 10.13
C PHE A 255 1.56 13.25 11.34
N ASN A 256 1.74 11.95 11.19
CA ASN A 256 2.46 11.12 12.15
C ASN A 256 3.96 11.13 11.83
N PHE A 257 4.66 12.16 12.33
CA PHE A 257 6.09 12.36 12.04
C PHE A 257 6.97 11.23 12.55
N GLU A 258 6.64 10.61 13.69
CA GLU A 258 7.39 9.46 14.22
C GLU A 258 7.30 8.27 13.26
N ALA A 259 6.08 7.83 12.90
CA ALA A 259 5.90 6.74 11.96
C ALA A 259 6.48 7.03 10.57
N ARG A 260 6.44 8.29 10.12
CA ARG A 260 7.09 8.70 8.87
C ARG A 260 8.62 8.62 8.96
N ARG A 261 9.25 9.01 10.07
CA ARG A 261 10.70 8.78 10.25
C ARG A 261 11.04 7.30 10.21
N ASP A 262 10.27 6.47 10.92
CA ASP A 262 10.49 5.02 10.94
C ASP A 262 10.28 4.39 9.55
N ALA A 263 9.37 4.97 8.76
CA ALA A 263 9.16 4.62 7.36
C ALA A 263 10.23 5.20 6.42
N GLY A 264 11.27 5.83 6.95
CA GLY A 264 12.45 6.28 6.22
C GLY A 264 12.30 7.66 5.56
N PHE A 265 11.39 8.53 6.00
CA PHE A 265 11.41 9.93 5.58
C PHE A 265 12.52 10.68 6.31
N ASP A 266 13.28 11.50 5.59
CA ASP A 266 14.30 12.38 6.18
C ASP A 266 13.71 13.72 6.67
N GLU A 267 14.48 14.46 7.46
CA GLU A 267 14.02 15.71 8.06
C GLU A 267 13.68 16.80 7.02
N ALA A 268 14.31 16.79 5.84
CA ALA A 268 13.98 17.73 4.78
C ALA A 268 12.61 17.43 4.17
N GLU A 269 12.30 16.15 3.96
CA GLU A 269 10.97 15.69 3.52
C GLU A 269 9.90 16.03 4.57
N LEU A 270 10.17 15.81 5.85
CA LEU A 270 9.23 16.12 6.92
C LEU A 270 8.98 17.63 7.06
N ALA A 271 10.03 18.44 6.96
CA ALA A 271 9.90 19.90 6.94
C ALA A 271 9.08 20.39 5.73
N ALA A 272 9.24 19.76 4.55
CA ALA A 272 8.43 20.07 3.38
C ALA A 272 6.94 19.74 3.59
N LEU A 273 6.62 18.66 4.30
CA LEU A 273 5.23 18.33 4.68
C LEU A 273 4.61 19.40 5.60
N VAL A 274 5.37 19.88 6.59
CA VAL A 274 4.94 20.98 7.48
C VAL A 274 4.60 22.23 6.67
N ALA A 275 5.51 22.64 5.78
CA ALA A 275 5.32 23.81 4.91
C ALA A 275 4.09 23.66 3.99
N LEU A 276 3.86 22.47 3.44
CA LEU A 276 2.70 22.17 2.58
C LEU A 276 1.37 22.17 3.34
N ALA A 277 1.37 21.75 4.61
CA ALA A 277 0.18 21.74 5.44
C ALA A 277 -0.15 23.11 6.06
N GLY A 278 0.73 24.11 5.91
CA GLY A 278 0.59 25.41 6.57
C GLY A 278 0.59 25.30 8.09
N LEU A 279 1.26 24.27 8.62
CA LEU A 279 1.46 24.09 10.06
C LEU A 279 2.73 24.87 10.44
N ASP A 280 2.70 25.62 11.53
CA ASP A 280 3.93 26.18 12.09
C ASP A 280 4.80 25.01 12.56
N ALA A 281 6.07 24.98 12.15
CA ALA A 281 7.02 23.99 12.65
C ALA A 281 7.14 24.17 14.17
N GLU A 282 6.67 23.22 14.96
CA GLU A 282 6.85 23.26 16.42
C GLU A 282 8.35 23.41 16.73
N GLN A 283 8.66 24.47 17.48
CA GLN A 283 10.01 24.84 17.85
C GLN A 283 10.66 23.75 18.72
N PRO A 284 11.99 23.53 18.61
CA PRO A 284 12.67 22.55 19.44
C PRO A 284 12.50 22.91 20.93
N VAL A 285 12.16 21.88 21.72
CA VAL A 285 12.05 21.96 23.19
C VAL A 285 13.36 22.49 23.76
N PRO A 286 13.36 23.56 24.58
CA PRO A 286 14.58 24.08 25.18
C PRO A 286 15.17 23.05 26.15
N PRO A 287 16.51 22.95 26.26
CA PRO A 287 17.14 21.96 27.13
C PRO A 287 16.76 22.24 28.58
N ALA A 288 16.52 21.16 29.33
CA ALA A 288 16.16 21.20 30.73
C ALA A 288 17.17 22.02 31.54
N THR A 289 16.67 23.06 32.20
CA THR A 289 17.43 23.87 33.15
C THR A 289 17.98 22.94 34.24
N GLN A 290 19.30 22.77 34.28
CA GLN A 290 19.95 22.14 35.43
C GLN A 290 19.77 23.06 36.63
N VAL A 291 18.97 22.59 37.59
CA VAL A 291 18.89 23.19 38.92
C VAL A 291 20.20 22.86 39.63
N THR A 292 20.91 23.90 40.05
CA THR A 292 21.97 23.83 41.07
C THR A 292 21.38 24.22 42.40
#